data_AF-A0A7W0MSS8-F1
#
_entry.id   AF-A0A7W0MSS8-F1
#
_cell.length_a   1.000
_cell.length_b   1.000
_cell.length_c   1.000
_cell.angle_alpha   90.00
_cell.angle_beta   90.00
_cell.angle_gamma   90.00
#
_symmetry.space_group_name_H-M   'P 1'
#
loop_
_entity.id
_entity.type
_entity.pdbx_description
1 polymer ?
#
loop_
_entity_poly.entity_id
_entity_poly.type
_entity_poly.pdbx_seq_one_letter_code
_entity_poly.pdbx_strand_id
1 'polypeptide(L)'
;MGVHGRRRAGHGENFWQYRQAVPGDPRSMVDWRRSGRSDAQFIREMEWEAAQTVSVWVDDALSMDYRGPDSERSKRERAGLIALALAVLMTKAGERIALMGGTAAQPRGGRAQLNRMALELAGPRREDRPDYGAPPSDRMARGGRAVFLSDFLGETGGLMPALAHAGDQGVRGVFVQVLDESEEAFPFDGRLIFESMGGGTRFETQRARALQEAYQARLAARRAELSALGARLGWRVLFHRTSQSPRSALLWLYMALGDGRG
;
A
#
# COMPACT_ATOMS: atom_id res chain seq x y z
N MET A 1 17.68 26.18 -21.56
CA MET A 1 17.27 25.22 -22.60
C MET A 1 16.34 24.21 -21.92
N GLY A 2 15.10 24.58 -21.59
CA GLY A 2 13.90 24.30 -22.40
C GLY A 2 13.62 22.79 -22.37
N VAL A 3 12.62 22.28 -21.63
CA VAL A 3 11.28 22.00 -22.17
C VAL A 3 10.28 21.85 -21.02
N HIS A 4 9.14 22.53 -21.14
CA HIS A 4 7.98 22.48 -20.24
C HIS A 4 7.10 21.24 -20.46
N GLY A 5 6.37 20.86 -19.41
CA GLY A 5 5.31 19.86 -19.50
C GLY A 5 4.32 19.89 -18.33
N ARG A 6 3.61 21.02 -18.15
CA ARG A 6 2.46 21.28 -17.25
C ARG A 6 2.76 21.53 -15.76
N ARG A 7 3.24 22.73 -15.44
CA ARG A 7 2.98 23.39 -14.14
C ARG A 7 1.91 24.47 -14.37
N ARG A 8 0.84 24.45 -13.57
CA ARG A 8 -0.25 25.44 -13.59
C ARG A 8 -0.32 26.11 -12.22
N ALA A 9 -0.85 27.33 -12.14
CA ALA A 9 -1.16 27.96 -10.86
C ALA A 9 -2.40 27.28 -10.23
N GLY A 10 -2.41 27.04 -8.92
CA GLY A 10 -3.54 26.38 -8.25
C GLY A 10 -3.45 26.31 -6.72
N HIS A 11 -4.29 25.47 -6.10
CA HIS A 11 -4.43 25.34 -4.64
C HIS A 11 -3.42 24.35 -4.01
N GLY A 12 -2.12 24.47 -4.27
CA GLY A 12 -1.10 23.69 -3.55
C GLY A 12 -0.72 24.30 -2.19
N GLU A 13 0.22 23.70 -1.47
CA GLU A 13 0.77 24.26 -0.21
C GLU A 13 2.08 25.04 -0.44
N ASN A 14 2.79 24.76 -1.54
CA ASN A 14 4.04 25.43 -1.89
C ASN A 14 3.78 26.77 -2.59
N PHE A 15 4.49 27.81 -2.15
CA PHE A 15 4.47 29.12 -2.79
C PHE A 15 5.08 29.04 -4.19
N TRP A 16 4.33 29.46 -5.21
CA TRP A 16 4.82 29.50 -6.60
C TRP A 16 5.31 30.91 -6.94
N GLN A 17 4.38 31.85 -7.01
CA GLN A 17 4.65 33.25 -7.27
C GLN A 17 3.53 34.11 -6.69
N TYR A 18 3.75 35.41 -6.66
CA TYR A 18 2.65 36.35 -6.50
C TYR A 18 2.27 36.90 -7.86
N ARG A 19 0.97 36.98 -8.14
CA ARG A 19 0.45 37.75 -9.27
C ARG A 19 -0.38 38.93 -8.80
N GLN A 20 -0.51 39.93 -9.65
CA GLN A 20 -1.44 41.03 -9.41
C GLN A 20 -2.88 40.50 -9.48
N ALA A 21 -3.72 40.94 -8.55
CA ALA A 21 -5.14 40.63 -8.54
C ALA A 21 -5.83 41.34 -9.72
N VAL A 22 -6.76 40.64 -10.37
CA VAL A 22 -7.55 41.19 -11.47
C VAL A 22 -9.04 41.21 -11.09
N PRO A 23 -9.85 42.05 -11.76
CA PRO A 23 -11.30 42.07 -11.53
C PRO A 23 -11.91 40.67 -11.73
N GLY A 24 -12.64 40.19 -10.73
CA GLY A 24 -13.23 38.84 -10.71
C GLY A 24 -12.55 37.86 -9.73
N ASP A 25 -11.36 38.19 -9.22
CA ASP A 25 -10.71 37.37 -8.20
C ASP A 25 -11.43 37.45 -6.83
N PRO A 26 -11.53 36.33 -6.09
CA PRO A 26 -12.06 36.33 -4.73
C PRO A 26 -11.18 37.16 -3.79
N ARG A 27 -11.80 38.11 -3.07
CA ARG A 27 -11.10 38.95 -2.08
C ARG A 27 -10.42 38.16 -0.95
N SER A 28 -10.89 36.94 -0.67
CA SER A 28 -10.29 36.03 0.31
C SER A 28 -8.90 35.51 -0.10
N MET A 29 -8.54 35.59 -1.39
CA MET A 29 -7.23 35.15 -1.88
C MET A 29 -6.18 36.27 -1.90
N VAL A 30 -6.56 37.50 -1.53
CA VAL A 30 -5.64 38.64 -1.49
C VAL A 30 -4.70 38.51 -0.29
N ASP A 31 -3.39 38.53 -0.56
CA ASP A 31 -2.36 38.62 0.48
C ASP A 31 -2.24 40.08 0.91
N TRP A 32 -2.97 40.45 1.98
CA TRP A 32 -2.98 41.81 2.51
C TRP A 32 -1.61 42.26 3.03
N ARG A 33 -0.75 41.33 3.47
CA ARG A 33 0.58 41.65 4.00
C ARG A 33 1.55 42.07 2.90
N ARG A 34 1.47 41.47 1.71
CA ARG A 34 2.23 41.92 0.54
C ARG A 34 1.62 43.17 -0.10
N SER A 35 0.29 43.19 -0.21
CA SER A 35 -0.44 44.30 -0.85
C SER A 35 -0.30 45.62 -0.08
N GLY A 36 -0.19 45.60 1.26
CA GLY A 36 0.01 46.82 2.05
C GLY A 36 1.35 47.53 1.84
N ARG A 37 2.26 47.00 1.01
CA ARG A 37 3.55 47.62 0.65
C ARG A 37 3.59 48.16 -0.79
N SER A 38 2.47 48.17 -1.50
CA SER A 38 2.39 48.54 -2.92
C SER A 38 1.02 49.15 -3.24
N ASP A 39 0.92 49.91 -4.32
CA ASP A 39 -0.37 50.42 -4.84
C ASP A 39 -1.21 49.35 -5.57
N ALA A 40 -0.78 48.08 -5.53
CA ALA A 40 -1.40 46.96 -6.22
C ALA A 40 -1.76 45.84 -5.24
N GLN A 41 -2.92 45.22 -5.47
CA GLN A 41 -3.33 44.02 -4.74
C GLN A 41 -2.65 42.80 -5.34
N PHE A 42 -2.11 41.93 -4.49
CA PHE A 42 -1.44 40.69 -4.89
C PHE A 42 -2.17 39.47 -4.35
N ILE A 43 -2.25 38.45 -5.19
CA ILE A 43 -2.70 37.11 -4.83
C ILE A 43 -1.49 36.20 -4.75
N ARG A 44 -1.42 35.42 -3.69
CA ARG A 44 -0.41 34.38 -3.52
C ARG A 44 -0.85 33.15 -4.32
N GLU A 45 -0.19 32.88 -5.44
CA GLU A 45 -0.43 31.65 -6.21
C GLU A 45 0.39 30.52 -5.61
N MET A 46 -0.26 29.37 -5.42
CA MET A 46 0.38 28.17 -4.92
C MET A 46 0.64 27.22 -6.11
N GLU A 47 1.69 26.40 -6.02
CA GLU A 47 2.06 25.47 -7.09
C GLU A 47 0.99 24.39 -7.21
N TRP A 48 0.44 24.16 -8.40
CA TRP A 48 -0.49 23.05 -8.61
C TRP A 48 0.29 21.73 -8.65
N GLU A 49 0.41 21.05 -7.50
CA GLU A 49 0.81 19.65 -7.48
C GLU A 49 -0.46 18.80 -7.68
N ALA A 50 -0.53 18.06 -8.80
CA ALA A 50 -1.63 17.13 -9.01
C ALA A 50 -1.55 16.04 -7.93
N ALA A 51 -2.60 15.93 -7.10
CA ALA A 51 -2.71 14.86 -6.10
C ALA A 51 -2.41 13.50 -6.74
N GLN A 52 -1.39 12.82 -6.22
CA GLN A 52 -1.05 11.46 -6.55
C GLN A 52 -2.18 10.52 -6.13
N THR A 53 -2.25 9.39 -6.81
CA THR A 53 -3.16 8.31 -6.46
C THR A 53 -2.36 7.15 -5.90
N VAL A 54 -2.76 6.66 -4.73
CA VAL A 54 -2.21 5.45 -4.12
C VAL A 54 -3.29 4.36 -4.14
N SER A 55 -3.06 3.28 -4.86
CA SER A 55 -3.92 2.11 -4.84
C SER A 55 -3.37 1.08 -3.87
N VAL A 56 -4.18 0.61 -2.93
CA VAL A 56 -3.78 -0.35 -1.90
C VAL A 56 -4.54 -1.64 -2.12
N TRP A 57 -3.85 -2.77 -2.10
CA TRP A 57 -4.46 -4.09 -2.02
C TRP A 57 -4.05 -4.73 -0.71
N VAL A 58 -5.04 -5.25 0.03
CA VAL A 58 -4.84 -6.05 1.23
C VAL A 58 -5.39 -7.43 0.92
N ASP A 59 -4.52 -8.43 1.01
CA ASP A 59 -4.89 -9.82 0.82
C ASP A 59 -5.86 -10.27 1.92
N ASP A 60 -6.97 -10.87 1.50
CA ASP A 60 -8.03 -11.37 2.37
C ASP A 60 -8.08 -12.90 2.46
N ALA A 61 -7.17 -13.62 1.81
CA ALA A 61 -7.12 -15.09 1.73
C ALA A 61 -7.01 -15.79 3.10
N LEU A 62 -7.30 -17.10 3.13
CA LEU A 62 -7.31 -17.88 4.38
C LEU A 62 -5.96 -17.91 5.08
N SER A 63 -4.85 -17.93 4.32
CA SER A 63 -3.50 -17.84 4.87
C SER A 63 -3.28 -16.56 5.70
N MET A 64 -3.91 -15.44 5.34
CA MET A 64 -3.83 -14.17 6.07
C MET A 64 -4.56 -14.20 7.43
N ASP A 65 -5.41 -15.20 7.68
CA ASP A 65 -6.08 -15.36 8.97
C ASP A 65 -5.19 -16.00 10.04
N TYR A 66 -4.03 -16.55 9.63
CA TYR A 66 -3.08 -17.13 10.56
C TYR A 66 -2.63 -16.12 11.63
N ARG A 67 -2.56 -16.62 12.86
CA ARG A 67 -2.11 -15.92 14.06
C ARG A 67 -1.35 -16.94 14.91
N GLY A 68 -0.08 -16.69 15.11
CA GLY A 68 0.76 -17.52 15.98
C GLY A 68 0.27 -17.52 17.43
N PRO A 69 0.68 -18.50 18.25
CA PRO A 69 0.25 -18.61 19.64
C PRO A 69 0.62 -17.36 20.48
N ASP A 70 1.76 -16.74 20.19
CA ASP A 70 2.26 -15.55 20.88
C ASP A 70 1.86 -14.23 20.18
N SER A 71 1.03 -14.31 19.12
CA SER A 71 0.65 -13.14 18.33
C SER A 71 -0.68 -12.57 18.79
N GLU A 72 -0.70 -11.29 19.13
CA GLU A 72 -1.93 -10.57 19.50
C GLU A 72 -2.91 -10.41 18.34
N ARG A 73 -2.41 -10.44 17.10
CA ARG A 73 -3.15 -10.10 15.88
C ARG A 73 -2.78 -11.05 14.74
N SER A 74 -3.76 -11.37 13.91
CA SER A 74 -3.53 -12.09 12.65
C SER A 74 -2.75 -11.25 11.63
N LYS A 75 -2.18 -11.90 10.61
CA LYS A 75 -1.55 -11.21 9.46
C LYS A 75 -2.52 -10.23 8.81
N ARG A 76 -3.78 -10.61 8.60
CA ARG A 76 -4.84 -9.76 8.01
C ARG A 76 -5.07 -8.50 8.84
N GLU A 77 -5.22 -8.63 10.15
CA GLU A 77 -5.41 -7.47 11.04
C GLU A 77 -4.19 -6.53 11.00
N ARG A 78 -2.97 -7.10 10.96
CA ARG A 78 -1.74 -6.30 10.84
C ARG A 78 -1.68 -5.57 9.51
N ALA A 79 -1.94 -6.25 8.39
CA ALA A 79 -1.97 -5.66 7.06
C ALA A 79 -3.05 -4.56 6.95
N GLY A 80 -4.25 -4.82 7.43
CA GLY A 80 -5.35 -3.85 7.47
C GLY A 80 -5.03 -2.61 8.30
N LEU A 81 -4.37 -2.78 9.46
CA LEU A 81 -3.90 -1.64 10.26
C LEU A 81 -2.89 -0.78 9.51
N ILE A 82 -1.90 -1.40 8.87
CA ILE A 82 -0.89 -0.68 8.08
C ILE A 82 -1.56 0.06 6.91
N ALA A 83 -2.46 -0.61 6.18
CA ALA A 83 -3.19 -0.03 5.07
C ALA A 83 -4.05 1.17 5.49
N LEU A 84 -4.78 1.06 6.59
CA LEU A 84 -5.63 2.14 7.10
C LEU A 84 -4.81 3.31 7.65
N ALA A 85 -3.70 3.02 8.34
CA ALA A 85 -2.78 4.06 8.81
C ALA A 85 -2.14 4.80 7.64
N LEU A 86 -1.72 4.08 6.59
CA LEU A 86 -1.23 4.66 5.35
C LEU A 86 -2.31 5.53 4.70
N ALA A 87 -3.56 5.06 4.65
CA ALA A 87 -4.68 5.82 4.12
C ALA A 87 -4.87 7.16 4.80
N VAL A 88 -4.79 7.18 6.13
CA VAL A 88 -4.88 8.40 6.93
C VAL A 88 -3.73 9.36 6.57
N LEU A 89 -2.50 8.86 6.45
CA LEU A 89 -1.35 9.70 6.06
C LEU A 89 -1.51 10.28 4.66
N MET A 90 -1.89 9.46 3.68
CA MET A 90 -2.08 9.89 2.29
C MET A 90 -3.21 10.91 2.18
N THR A 91 -4.32 10.68 2.88
CA THR A 91 -5.44 11.63 2.91
C THR A 91 -5.04 12.96 3.55
N LYS A 92 -4.23 12.94 4.62
CA LYS A 92 -3.70 14.17 5.24
C LYS A 92 -2.74 14.92 4.33
N ALA A 93 -2.00 14.21 3.49
CA ALA A 93 -1.11 14.79 2.49
C ALA A 93 -1.83 15.29 1.23
N GLY A 94 -3.17 15.27 1.20
CA GLY A 94 -3.96 15.71 0.03
C GLY A 94 -4.02 14.69 -1.12
N GLU A 95 -3.52 13.47 -0.90
CA GLU A 95 -3.47 12.42 -1.92
C GLU A 95 -4.80 11.68 -2.04
N ARG A 96 -5.02 11.05 -3.20
CA ARG A 96 -6.17 10.16 -3.44
C ARG A 96 -5.78 8.73 -3.12
N ILE A 97 -6.70 8.00 -2.50
CA ILE A 97 -6.48 6.59 -2.15
C ILE A 97 -7.62 5.69 -2.62
N ALA A 98 -7.27 4.47 -3.00
CA ALA A 98 -8.19 3.39 -3.32
C ALA A 98 -7.82 2.11 -2.56
N LEU A 99 -8.84 1.33 -2.15
CA LEU A 99 -8.68 -0.05 -1.71
C LEU A 99 -9.19 -0.96 -2.83
N MET A 100 -8.29 -1.72 -3.44
CA MET A 100 -8.61 -2.61 -4.55
C MET A 100 -9.50 -3.76 -4.09
N GLY A 101 -10.45 -4.19 -4.93
CA GLY A 101 -11.25 -5.39 -4.74
C GLY A 101 -12.57 -5.18 -4.03
N GLY A 102 -12.95 -3.93 -3.77
CA GLY A 102 -14.21 -3.62 -3.10
C GLY A 102 -14.75 -2.22 -3.32
N THR A 103 -15.53 -1.76 -2.36
CA THR A 103 -16.35 -0.53 -2.45
C THR A 103 -15.52 0.75 -2.47
N ALA A 104 -14.28 0.68 -1.99
CA ALA A 104 -13.32 1.77 -1.99
C ALA A 104 -12.32 1.72 -3.18
N ALA A 105 -12.59 0.93 -4.22
CA ALA A 105 -11.69 0.79 -5.39
C ALA A 105 -11.56 2.07 -6.24
N GLN A 106 -12.55 2.97 -6.21
CA GLN A 106 -12.42 4.25 -6.89
C GLN A 106 -11.53 5.23 -6.10
N PRO A 107 -10.43 5.76 -6.68
CA PRO A 107 -9.54 6.67 -5.98
C PRO A 107 -10.23 7.98 -5.58
N ARG A 108 -10.28 8.24 -4.27
CA ARG A 108 -10.88 9.46 -3.71
C ARG A 108 -10.04 9.96 -2.52
N GLY A 109 -10.13 11.25 -2.23
CA GLY A 109 -9.58 11.83 -1.02
C GLY A 109 -10.64 11.98 0.08
N GLY A 110 -10.20 12.46 1.24
CA GLY A 110 -11.07 12.89 2.32
C GLY A 110 -11.64 11.79 3.22
N ARG A 111 -12.33 12.21 4.28
CA ARG A 111 -12.80 11.34 5.37
C ARG A 111 -13.78 10.26 4.91
N ALA A 112 -14.63 10.55 3.92
CA ALA A 112 -15.59 9.56 3.41
C ALA A 112 -14.90 8.33 2.79
N GLN A 113 -13.77 8.53 2.08
CA GLN A 113 -13.00 7.41 1.54
C GLN A 113 -12.34 6.60 2.65
N LEU A 114 -11.76 7.27 3.66
CA LEU A 114 -11.18 6.61 4.83
C LEU A 114 -12.20 5.72 5.55
N ASN A 115 -13.43 6.21 5.74
CA ASN A 115 -14.48 5.45 6.42
C ASN A 115 -14.91 4.22 5.61
N ARG A 116 -14.98 4.32 4.27
CA ARG A 116 -15.24 3.15 3.41
C ARG A 116 -14.15 2.09 3.54
N MET A 117 -12.88 2.50 3.44
CA MET A 117 -11.75 1.58 3.61
C MET A 117 -11.76 0.93 5.00
N ALA A 118 -12.02 1.70 6.05
CA ALA A 118 -12.08 1.18 7.42
C ALA A 118 -13.20 0.14 7.58
N LEU A 119 -14.39 0.42 7.05
CA LEU A 119 -15.53 -0.51 7.11
C LEU A 119 -15.24 -1.81 6.35
N GLU A 120 -14.60 -1.70 5.19
CA GLU A 120 -14.26 -2.86 4.37
C GLU A 120 -13.17 -3.74 5.02
N LEU A 121 -12.10 -3.12 5.51
CA LEU A 121 -11.01 -3.82 6.20
C LEU A 121 -11.46 -4.46 7.53
N ALA A 122 -12.40 -3.82 8.24
CA ALA A 122 -12.99 -4.34 9.48
C ALA A 122 -14.19 -5.28 9.23
N GLY A 123 -14.67 -5.36 7.98
CA GLY A 123 -15.90 -6.03 7.60
C GLY A 123 -15.81 -7.56 7.66
N PRO A 124 -16.97 -8.23 7.54
CA PRO A 124 -17.05 -9.68 7.53
C PRO A 124 -16.25 -10.26 6.37
N ARG A 125 -15.72 -11.47 6.59
CA ARG A 125 -14.93 -12.18 5.58
C ARG A 125 -15.85 -12.76 4.51
N ARG A 126 -15.36 -12.83 3.27
CA ARG A 126 -16.01 -13.63 2.23
C ARG A 126 -15.96 -15.11 2.65
N GLU A 127 -17.02 -15.85 2.38
CA GLU A 127 -17.08 -17.29 2.71
C GLU A 127 -16.20 -18.11 1.74
N ASP A 128 -16.22 -17.75 0.46
CA ASP A 128 -15.47 -18.44 -0.60
C ASP A 128 -14.12 -17.74 -0.88
N ARG A 129 -13.17 -17.95 0.03
CA ARG A 129 -11.81 -17.39 -0.04
C ARG A 129 -10.80 -18.46 -0.41
N PRO A 130 -9.83 -18.17 -1.30
CA PRO A 130 -8.77 -19.10 -1.61
C PRO A 130 -7.78 -19.23 -0.43
N ASP A 131 -6.96 -20.29 -0.46
CA ASP A 131 -5.86 -20.47 0.49
C ASP A 131 -4.85 -19.30 0.42
N TYR A 132 -4.57 -18.81 -0.79
CA TYR A 132 -3.66 -17.69 -1.05
C TYR A 132 -4.29 -16.66 -1.98
N GLY A 133 -4.04 -15.37 -1.73
CA GLY A 133 -4.72 -14.29 -2.44
C GLY A 133 -4.11 -13.98 -3.79
N ALA A 134 -4.95 -13.46 -4.66
CA ALA A 134 -4.55 -12.79 -5.89
C ALA A 134 -5.19 -11.40 -5.93
N PRO A 135 -4.44 -10.35 -6.31
CA PRO A 135 -5.00 -9.02 -6.45
C PRO A 135 -6.05 -8.98 -7.56
N PRO A 136 -7.11 -8.19 -7.39
CA PRO A 136 -8.11 -7.99 -8.43
C PRO A 136 -7.50 -7.24 -9.63
N SER A 137 -8.17 -7.33 -10.78
CA SER A 137 -7.77 -6.63 -12.00
C SER A 137 -8.21 -5.16 -12.04
N ASP A 138 -8.33 -4.51 -10.87
CA ASP A 138 -8.73 -3.11 -10.77
C ASP A 138 -7.74 -2.20 -11.50
N ARG A 139 -8.26 -1.18 -12.17
CA ARG A 139 -7.40 -0.25 -12.92
C ARG A 139 -6.65 0.68 -11.97
N MET A 140 -5.33 0.74 -12.13
CA MET A 140 -4.48 1.67 -11.40
C MET A 140 -4.36 2.98 -12.18
N ALA A 141 -4.28 4.09 -11.45
CA ALA A 141 -4.09 5.39 -12.09
C ALA A 141 -2.72 5.48 -12.77
N ARG A 142 -2.69 6.03 -13.99
CA ARG A 142 -1.45 6.30 -14.72
C ARG A 142 -0.47 7.13 -13.89
N GLY A 143 0.77 6.66 -13.78
CA GLY A 143 1.84 7.28 -12.99
C GLY A 143 1.58 7.26 -11.48
N GLY A 144 0.56 6.52 -11.02
CA GLY A 144 0.21 6.40 -9.61
C GLY A 144 1.18 5.52 -8.83
N ARG A 145 0.82 5.29 -7.57
CA ARG A 145 1.53 4.40 -6.66
C ARG A 145 0.66 3.21 -6.29
N ALA A 146 1.27 2.06 -6.03
CA ALA A 146 0.56 0.89 -5.53
C ALA A 146 1.24 0.25 -4.32
N VAL A 147 0.45 -0.25 -3.38
CA VAL A 147 0.93 -0.98 -2.19
C VAL A 147 0.17 -2.28 -2.07
N PHE A 148 0.88 -3.40 -2.07
CA PHE A 148 0.33 -4.75 -1.97
C PHE A 148 0.74 -5.34 -0.63
N LEU A 149 -0.22 -5.70 0.21
CA LEU A 149 0.00 -6.31 1.52
C LEU A 149 -0.56 -7.74 1.52
N SER A 150 0.33 -8.73 1.58
CA SER A 150 0.01 -10.16 1.52
C SER A 150 1.13 -10.94 2.22
N ASP A 151 0.96 -12.24 2.44
CA ASP A 151 2.08 -13.11 2.79
C ASP A 151 2.90 -13.58 1.57
N PHE A 152 2.37 -13.41 0.35
CA PHE A 152 2.99 -13.82 -0.90
C PHE A 152 3.48 -15.28 -0.92
N LEU A 153 2.80 -16.16 -0.18
CA LEU A 153 3.18 -17.58 -0.11
C LEU A 153 2.57 -18.42 -1.26
N GLY A 154 1.51 -17.89 -1.88
CA GLY A 154 0.86 -18.47 -3.06
C GLY A 154 1.71 -18.41 -4.33
N GLU A 155 1.13 -18.86 -5.43
CA GLU A 155 1.79 -18.80 -6.74
C GLU A 155 1.85 -17.38 -7.28
N THR A 156 3.04 -16.95 -7.70
CA THR A 156 3.29 -15.60 -8.24
C THR A 156 2.48 -15.31 -9.51
N GLY A 157 2.03 -16.35 -10.21
CA GLY A 157 1.19 -16.23 -11.41
C GLY A 157 -0.07 -15.39 -11.19
N GLY A 158 -0.68 -15.47 -10.00
CA GLY A 158 -1.86 -14.67 -9.65
C GLY A 158 -1.60 -13.17 -9.56
N LEU A 159 -0.36 -12.74 -9.30
CA LEU A 159 0.01 -11.32 -9.27
C LEU A 159 0.13 -10.72 -10.68
N MET A 160 0.51 -11.55 -11.66
CA MET A 160 0.94 -11.08 -12.98
C MET A 160 -0.07 -10.22 -13.73
N PRO A 161 -1.39 -10.51 -13.73
CA PRO A 161 -2.38 -9.65 -14.39
C PRO A 161 -2.40 -8.23 -13.84
N ALA A 162 -2.40 -8.07 -12.51
CA ALA A 162 -2.38 -6.76 -11.86
C ALA A 162 -1.05 -6.02 -12.13
N LEU A 163 0.08 -6.74 -12.11
CA LEU A 163 1.40 -6.15 -12.35
C LEU A 163 1.62 -5.76 -13.81
N ALA A 164 1.10 -6.53 -14.77
CA ALA A 164 1.11 -6.16 -16.19
C ALA A 164 0.37 -4.82 -16.40
N HIS A 165 -0.83 -4.71 -15.83
CA HIS A 165 -1.58 -3.46 -15.88
C HIS A 165 -0.82 -2.31 -15.22
N ALA A 166 -0.17 -2.55 -14.08
CA ALA A 166 0.63 -1.55 -13.38
C ALA A 166 1.81 -1.05 -14.24
N GLY A 167 2.51 -1.96 -14.92
CA GLY A 167 3.59 -1.66 -15.85
C GLY A 167 3.15 -0.76 -17.01
N ASP A 168 2.03 -1.09 -17.67
CA ASP A 168 1.47 -0.31 -18.78
C ASP A 168 1.08 1.12 -18.37
N GLN A 169 0.72 1.30 -17.10
CA GLN A 169 0.34 2.58 -16.52
C GLN A 169 1.53 3.34 -15.90
N GLY A 170 2.74 2.79 -15.92
CA GLY A 170 3.92 3.41 -15.30
C GLY A 170 3.77 3.56 -13.78
N VAL A 171 3.03 2.64 -13.15
CA VAL A 171 2.79 2.63 -11.71
C VAL A 171 4.05 2.17 -11.00
N ARG A 172 4.45 2.92 -9.98
CA ARG A 172 5.50 2.50 -9.03
C ARG A 172 4.83 1.87 -7.82
N GLY A 173 5.51 0.94 -7.16
CA GLY A 173 4.86 0.29 -6.04
C GLY A 173 5.77 -0.38 -5.06
N VAL A 174 5.10 -0.96 -4.08
CA VAL A 174 5.69 -1.63 -2.94
C VAL A 174 4.97 -2.95 -2.70
N PHE A 175 5.74 -4.00 -2.48
CA PHE A 175 5.27 -5.25 -1.87
C PHE A 175 5.59 -5.24 -0.38
N VAL A 176 4.61 -5.50 0.47
CA VAL A 176 4.77 -5.69 1.91
C VAL A 176 4.39 -7.12 2.24
N GLN A 177 5.39 -7.98 2.38
CA GLN A 177 5.18 -9.33 2.87
C GLN A 177 4.91 -9.26 4.38
N VAL A 178 3.75 -9.73 4.81
CA VAL A 178 3.36 -9.81 6.22
C VAL A 178 3.39 -11.27 6.64
N LEU A 179 4.25 -11.61 7.60
CA LEU A 179 4.33 -12.95 8.19
C LEU A 179 4.17 -12.89 9.70
N ASP A 180 3.69 -13.98 10.29
CA ASP A 180 3.78 -14.18 11.72
C ASP A 180 5.21 -14.58 12.14
N GLU A 181 5.61 -14.24 13.37
CA GLU A 181 6.91 -14.65 13.91
C GLU A 181 7.06 -16.18 13.94
N SER A 182 5.99 -16.91 14.26
CA SER A 182 6.02 -18.36 14.30
C SER A 182 6.11 -19.00 12.92
N GLU A 183 5.70 -18.29 11.86
CA GLU A 183 5.92 -18.74 10.48
C GLU A 183 7.41 -18.69 10.12
N GLU A 184 8.16 -17.68 10.58
CA GLU A 184 9.60 -17.58 10.31
C GLU A 184 10.45 -18.46 11.24
N ALA A 185 10.18 -18.40 12.55
CA ALA A 185 10.92 -19.16 13.55
C ALA A 185 10.62 -20.66 13.46
N PHE A 186 9.41 -21.01 13.02
CA PHE A 186 8.90 -22.37 12.90
C PHE A 186 9.18 -23.20 14.18
N PRO A 187 8.69 -22.78 15.36
CA PRO A 187 9.02 -23.40 16.65
C PRO A 187 8.28 -24.73 16.90
N PHE A 188 7.88 -25.44 15.85
CA PHE A 188 7.02 -26.62 15.95
C PHE A 188 7.86 -27.91 16.02
N ASP A 189 8.08 -28.41 17.24
CA ASP A 189 8.82 -29.65 17.52
C ASP A 189 7.96 -30.93 17.53
N GLY A 190 6.65 -30.81 17.28
CA GLY A 190 5.68 -31.92 17.32
C GLY A 190 4.87 -32.06 16.05
N ARG A 191 4.20 -33.21 15.89
CA ARG A 191 3.27 -33.54 14.78
C ARG A 191 2.56 -32.31 14.22
N LEU A 192 3.09 -31.76 13.14
CA LEU A 192 2.39 -30.77 12.35
C LEU A 192 1.41 -31.53 11.46
N ILE A 193 0.14 -31.50 11.84
CA ILE A 193 -0.92 -31.63 10.85
C ILE A 193 -0.82 -30.34 10.04
N PHE A 194 -0.08 -30.36 8.92
CA PHE A 194 -0.34 -29.40 7.86
C PHE A 194 -1.72 -29.75 7.35
N GLU A 195 -2.75 -29.16 7.95
CA GLU A 195 -4.02 -28.98 7.29
C GLU A 195 -3.82 -27.78 6.36
N SER A 196 -4.07 -27.95 5.06
CA SER A 196 -4.44 -26.79 4.23
C SER A 196 -5.49 -26.01 5.01
N MET A 197 -5.43 -24.67 4.98
CA MET A 197 -6.40 -23.84 5.71
C MET A 197 -7.85 -24.08 5.23
N GLY A 198 -8.03 -24.77 4.09
CA GLY A 198 -9.28 -25.34 3.57
C GLY A 198 -9.49 -26.87 3.75
N GLY A 199 -8.70 -27.55 4.59
CA GLY A 199 -8.90 -28.95 5.01
C GLY A 199 -8.44 -30.05 4.03
N GLY A 200 -7.77 -29.71 2.92
CA GLY A 200 -7.62 -30.62 1.77
C GLY A 200 -6.43 -31.59 1.77
N THR A 201 -5.42 -31.44 2.62
CA THR A 201 -4.25 -32.34 2.57
C THR A 201 -3.62 -32.44 3.95
N ARG A 202 -3.26 -33.66 4.37
CA ARG A 202 -2.68 -34.01 5.67
C ARG A 202 -1.33 -34.69 5.44
N PHE A 203 -0.23 -33.99 5.71
CA PHE A 203 1.11 -34.58 5.67
C PHE A 203 1.59 -34.85 7.10
N GLU A 204 1.73 -36.13 7.45
CA GLU A 204 2.33 -36.56 8.72
C GLU A 204 3.80 -36.93 8.46
N THR A 205 4.75 -36.19 9.06
CA THR A 205 6.18 -36.55 9.00
C THR A 205 6.80 -36.55 10.40
N GLN A 206 7.57 -37.60 10.70
CA GLN A 206 8.26 -37.82 11.98
C GLN A 206 9.62 -37.09 12.06
N ARG A 207 9.90 -36.14 11.16
CA ARG A 207 11.18 -35.41 11.09
C ARG A 207 10.96 -33.89 11.18
N ALA A 208 10.66 -33.39 12.37
CA ALA A 208 10.41 -31.96 12.64
C ALA A 208 11.55 -31.05 12.13
N ARG A 209 12.82 -31.46 12.30
CA ARG A 209 13.98 -30.69 11.83
C ARG A 209 14.07 -30.60 10.30
N ALA A 210 13.91 -31.73 9.59
CA ALA A 210 13.97 -31.74 8.13
C ALA A 210 12.81 -30.93 7.51
N LEU A 211 11.67 -30.92 8.19
CA LEU A 211 10.51 -30.14 7.81
C LEU A 211 10.73 -28.64 8.02
N GLN A 212 11.36 -28.25 9.14
CA GLN A 212 11.77 -26.87 9.39
C GLN A 212 12.75 -26.36 8.32
N GLU A 213 13.79 -27.13 8.01
CA GLU A 213 14.78 -26.79 6.99
C GLU A 213 14.14 -26.63 5.60
N ALA A 214 13.26 -27.57 5.21
CA ALA A 214 12.54 -27.51 3.94
C ALA A 214 11.60 -26.30 3.85
N TYR A 215 10.89 -25.99 4.94
CA TYR A 215 10.03 -24.81 5.01
C TYR A 215 10.84 -23.52 4.90
N GLN A 216 11.93 -23.38 5.67
CA GLN A 216 12.80 -22.20 5.62
C GLN A 216 13.42 -22.01 4.24
N ALA A 217 13.84 -23.09 3.59
CA ALA A 217 14.34 -23.04 2.21
C ALA A 217 13.26 -22.55 1.23
N ARG A 218 12.02 -23.04 1.36
CA ARG A 218 10.89 -22.59 0.53
C ARG A 218 10.54 -21.12 0.79
N LEU A 219 10.53 -20.67 2.04
CA LEU A 219 10.29 -19.27 2.39
C LEU A 219 11.40 -18.37 1.82
N ALA A 220 12.67 -18.78 1.95
CA ALA A 220 13.80 -18.05 1.37
C ALA A 220 13.68 -17.94 -0.16
N ALA A 221 13.31 -19.02 -0.84
CA ALA A 221 13.05 -19.01 -2.28
C ALA A 221 11.91 -18.04 -2.65
N ARG A 222 10.80 -18.05 -1.91
CA ARG A 222 9.68 -17.11 -2.12
C ARG A 222 10.08 -15.65 -1.92
N ARG A 223 10.86 -15.36 -0.88
CA ARG A 223 11.40 -14.00 -0.66
C ARG A 223 12.31 -13.56 -1.80
N ALA A 224 13.19 -14.45 -2.27
CA ALA A 224 14.07 -14.16 -3.40
C ALA A 224 13.28 -13.90 -4.69
N GLU A 225 12.25 -14.70 -4.99
CA GLU A 225 11.34 -14.49 -6.12
C GLU A 225 10.63 -13.12 -6.04
N LEU A 226 10.10 -12.76 -4.86
CA LEU A 226 9.42 -11.47 -4.65
C LEU A 226 10.40 -10.30 -4.79
N SER A 227 11.61 -10.40 -4.25
CA SER A 227 12.66 -9.39 -4.41
C SER A 227 13.10 -9.24 -5.86
N ALA A 228 13.28 -10.33 -6.60
CA ALA A 228 13.61 -10.31 -8.02
C ALA A 228 12.49 -9.67 -8.85
N LEU A 229 11.23 -9.98 -8.52
CA LEU A 229 10.06 -9.36 -9.14
C LEU A 229 10.01 -7.86 -8.87
N GLY A 230 10.22 -7.43 -7.62
CA GLY A 230 10.31 -6.03 -7.25
C GLY A 230 11.40 -5.30 -8.03
N ALA A 231 12.62 -5.85 -8.07
CA ALA A 231 13.75 -5.27 -8.80
C ALA A 231 13.44 -5.10 -10.30
N ARG A 232 12.85 -6.11 -10.94
CA ARG A 232 12.45 -6.05 -12.36
C ARG A 232 11.44 -4.95 -12.67
N LEU A 233 10.55 -4.65 -11.73
CA LEU A 233 9.53 -3.60 -11.87
C LEU A 233 10.01 -2.23 -11.38
N GLY A 234 11.19 -2.13 -10.75
CA GLY A 234 11.62 -0.93 -10.02
C GLY A 234 10.77 -0.67 -8.76
N TRP A 235 10.17 -1.73 -8.21
CA TRP A 235 9.34 -1.70 -7.01
C TRP A 235 10.15 -2.14 -5.79
N ARG A 236 9.78 -1.64 -4.62
CA ARG A 236 10.45 -1.99 -3.36
C ARG A 236 9.74 -3.13 -2.64
N VAL A 237 10.47 -3.86 -1.82
CA VAL A 237 9.94 -4.97 -1.01
C VAL A 237 10.25 -4.72 0.45
N LEU A 238 9.25 -4.90 1.31
CA LEU A 238 9.37 -4.89 2.76
C LEU A 238 8.93 -6.25 3.31
N PHE A 239 9.77 -6.87 4.13
CA PHE A 239 9.41 -8.04 4.93
C PHE A 239 9.05 -7.57 6.34
N HIS A 240 7.81 -7.80 6.75
CA HIS A 240 7.25 -7.33 8.02
C HIS A 240 6.70 -8.50 8.83
N ARG A 241 7.06 -8.55 10.11
CA ARG A 241 6.53 -9.54 11.06
C ARG A 241 5.42 -8.96 11.91
N THR A 242 4.41 -9.76 12.25
CA THR A 242 3.31 -9.34 13.13
C THR A 242 3.79 -8.90 14.52
N SER A 243 4.92 -9.45 14.99
CA SER A 243 5.64 -9.07 16.23
C SER A 243 6.27 -7.68 16.19
N GLN A 244 6.57 -7.15 15.00
CA GLN A 244 7.20 -5.84 14.84
C GLN A 244 6.20 -4.70 14.97
N SER A 245 6.70 -3.54 15.39
CA SER A 245 5.87 -2.34 15.44
C SER A 245 5.35 -1.96 14.04
N PRO A 246 4.02 -1.76 13.87
CA PRO A 246 3.45 -1.32 12.59
C PRO A 246 3.91 0.10 12.21
N ARG A 247 4.41 0.89 13.18
CA ARG A 247 4.95 2.24 12.91
C ARG A 247 6.20 2.18 12.04
N SER A 248 7.06 1.18 12.24
CA SER A 248 8.29 1.02 11.45
C SER A 248 7.95 0.72 9.98
N ALA A 249 6.97 -0.17 9.75
CA ALA A 249 6.48 -0.46 8.41
C ALA A 249 5.85 0.79 7.76
N LEU A 250 5.06 1.55 8.52
CA LEU A 250 4.41 2.77 8.04
C LEU A 250 5.43 3.87 7.68
N LEU A 251 6.46 4.08 8.48
CA LEU A 251 7.52 5.06 8.20
C LEU A 251 8.29 4.66 6.95
N TRP A 252 8.66 3.38 6.84
CA TRP A 252 9.33 2.86 5.65
C TRP A 252 8.44 3.04 4.41
N LEU A 253 7.14 2.72 4.50
CA LEU A 253 6.18 2.92 3.40
C LEU A 253 6.06 4.39 3.00
N TYR A 254 6.01 5.30 3.97
CA TYR A 254 5.88 6.72 3.69
C TYR A 254 7.10 7.25 2.91
N MET A 255 8.31 6.90 3.33
CA MET A 255 9.53 7.19 2.56
C MET A 255 9.50 6.48 1.21
N ALA A 256 9.04 5.22 1.20
CA ALA A 256 9.05 4.39 0.01
C ALA A 256 8.12 4.90 -1.10
N LEU A 257 7.07 5.60 -0.71
CA LEU A 257 6.19 6.28 -1.64
C LEU A 257 6.81 7.64 -1.99
N GLY A 258 7.29 8.41 -1.00
CA GLY A 258 7.81 9.78 -1.14
C GLY A 258 8.92 10.00 -2.17
N ASP A 259 9.88 9.08 -2.32
CA ASP A 259 11.11 9.28 -3.11
C ASP A 259 10.91 9.44 -4.64
N GLY A 260 9.68 9.43 -5.15
CA GLY A 260 9.38 9.64 -6.57
C GLY A 260 9.29 11.11 -7.02
N ARG A 261 9.77 12.07 -6.22
CA ARG A 261 9.79 13.53 -6.51
C ARG A 261 11.15 14.02 -7.07
N GLY A 262 12.02 13.11 -7.52
CA GLY A 262 13.29 13.42 -8.18
C GLY A 262 13.10 13.80 -9.65
#